data_AF-A0A537M182-F1
#
_entry.id   AF-A0A537M182-F1
#
_cell.length_a   1.000
_cell.length_b   1.000
_cell.length_c   1.000
_cell.angle_alpha   90.00
_cell.angle_beta   90.00
_cell.angle_gamma   90.00
#
_symmetry.space_group_name_H-M   'P 1'
#
loop_
_entity.id
_entity.type
_entity.pdbx_description
1 polymer ?
#
loop_
_entity_poly.entity_id
_entity_poly.type
_entity_poly.pdbx_seq_one_letter_code
_entity_poly.pdbx_strand_id
1 'polypeptide(L)'
;MAGKFNLTFTLGKGAQPSAAAPIPTVAPELRSHDLFPTRIWQAQLDPLVPYLDRWVKDVLAMRAAAPEPAGRTVRQGWNTVDMAVLEQPSFAALRHAIRAACASALGEMGQGEREFYLQSWINLHDRGGFNFLHMHEGSLLSGSFYLQVPPGSGQFVFRDPRPGVLHGFVK
;
A
#
# COMPACT_ATOMS: atom_id res chain seq x y z
N MET A 1 -20.51 -6.42 -1.87
CA MET A 1 -21.69 -5.56 -1.59
C MET A 1 -21.94 -4.69 -2.80
N ALA A 2 -23.09 -4.82 -3.47
CA ALA A 2 -23.50 -3.80 -4.43
C ALA A 2 -23.73 -2.50 -3.64
N GLY A 3 -22.92 -1.47 -3.91
CA GLY A 3 -23.12 -0.18 -3.27
C GLY A 3 -24.53 0.33 -3.57
N LYS A 4 -25.26 0.80 -2.55
CA LYS A 4 -26.51 1.55 -2.74
C LYS A 4 -26.17 2.94 -3.28
N PHE A 5 -25.67 2.98 -4.50
CA PHE A 5 -25.23 4.21 -5.15
C PHE A 5 -26.26 4.62 -6.19
N ASN A 6 -27.39 5.13 -5.70
CA ASN A 6 -28.44 5.67 -6.55
C ASN A 6 -28.48 7.19 -6.36
N LEU A 7 -28.13 7.93 -7.41
CA LEU A 7 -28.38 9.37 -7.49
C LEU A 7 -29.82 9.56 -7.95
N THR A 8 -30.75 9.65 -7.00
CA THR A 8 -32.15 9.97 -7.28
C THR A 8 -32.37 11.46 -7.01
N PHE A 9 -32.77 12.21 -8.03
CA PHE A 9 -33.07 13.64 -7.91
C PHE A 9 -34.58 13.86 -7.78
N THR A 10 -35.01 14.61 -6.78
CA THR A 10 -36.40 15.04 -6.62
C THR A 10 -36.44 16.55 -6.70
N LEU A 11 -37.18 17.10 -7.67
CA LEU A 11 -37.46 18.53 -7.71
C LEU A 11 -38.24 18.94 -6.45
N GLY A 12 -37.78 20.00 -5.78
CA GLY A 12 -38.57 20.68 -4.77
C GLY A 12 -39.86 21.23 -5.39
N LYS A 13 -40.94 21.32 -4.61
CA LYS A 13 -42.17 22.01 -5.02
C LYS A 13 -41.86 23.50 -5.11
N GLY A 14 -41.43 23.98 -6.28
CA GLY A 14 -41.15 25.40 -6.50
C GLY A 14 -42.41 26.24 -6.31
N ALA A 15 -42.29 27.35 -5.58
CA ALA A 15 -43.32 28.38 -5.55
C ALA A 15 -43.25 29.21 -6.86
N GLN A 16 -44.41 29.70 -7.34
CA GLN A 16 -44.42 30.57 -8.53
C GLN A 16 -43.62 31.84 -8.26
N PRO A 17 -42.71 32.23 -9.18
CA PRO A 17 -41.90 33.43 -8.99
C PRO A 17 -42.76 34.69 -9.10
N SER A 18 -42.65 35.58 -8.11
CA SER A 18 -43.17 36.95 -8.17
C SER A 18 -42.28 37.79 -9.09
N ALA A 19 -42.90 38.59 -9.97
CA ALA A 19 -42.23 39.36 -11.04
C ALA A 19 -41.22 40.43 -10.57
N ALA A 20 -41.06 40.64 -9.26
CA ALA A 20 -40.20 41.68 -8.69
C ALA A 20 -39.18 41.17 -7.64
N ALA A 21 -39.04 39.84 -7.47
CA ALA A 21 -38.10 39.31 -6.48
C ALA A 21 -36.64 39.41 -6.97
N PRO A 22 -35.69 39.85 -6.13
CA PRO A 22 -34.26 39.82 -6.47
C PRO A 22 -33.82 38.37 -6.72
N ILE A 23 -32.85 38.19 -7.63
CA ILE A 23 -32.29 36.87 -7.95
C ILE A 23 -31.74 36.25 -6.66
N PRO A 24 -32.25 35.07 -6.23
CA PRO A 24 -31.74 34.42 -5.04
C PRO A 24 -30.27 34.07 -5.23
N THR A 25 -29.40 34.56 -4.37
CA THR A 25 -28.00 34.10 -4.33
C THR A 25 -27.96 32.86 -3.46
N VAL A 26 -27.88 31.68 -4.08
CA VAL A 26 -27.81 30.39 -3.38
C VAL A 26 -26.45 29.77 -3.65
N ALA A 27 -25.72 29.43 -2.58
CA ALA A 27 -24.55 28.58 -2.65
C ALA A 27 -24.99 27.12 -2.41
N PRO A 28 -24.85 26.20 -3.37
CA PRO A 28 -25.27 24.82 -3.18
C PRO A 28 -24.32 24.08 -2.22
N GLU A 29 -24.87 23.27 -1.32
CA GLU A 29 -24.09 22.32 -0.51
C GLU A 29 -23.73 21.10 -1.36
N LEU A 30 -22.43 20.81 -1.49
CA LEU A 30 -21.95 19.65 -2.24
C LEU A 30 -21.80 18.43 -1.32
N ARG A 31 -22.19 17.25 -1.83
CA ARG A 31 -21.91 15.96 -1.21
C ARG A 31 -20.92 15.18 -2.07
N SER A 32 -19.80 14.79 -1.49
CA SER A 32 -18.79 13.96 -2.15
C SER A 32 -19.08 12.48 -1.93
N HIS A 33 -18.83 11.68 -2.96
CA HIS A 33 -18.99 10.24 -2.91
C HIS A 33 -17.89 9.54 -3.71
N ASP A 34 -17.26 8.53 -3.14
CA ASP A 34 -16.24 7.73 -3.82
C ASP A 34 -16.86 6.55 -4.56
N LEU A 35 -16.38 6.31 -5.79
CA LEU A 35 -16.75 5.17 -6.60
C LEU A 35 -15.50 4.36 -6.95
N PHE A 36 -15.40 3.15 -6.41
CA PHE A 36 -14.27 2.22 -6.58
C PHE A 36 -12.89 2.83 -6.26
N PRO A 37 -12.69 3.49 -5.10
CA PRO A 37 -11.40 4.06 -4.74
C PRO A 37 -10.36 2.95 -4.52
N THR A 38 -9.13 3.18 -4.97
CA THR A 38 -7.96 2.38 -4.56
C THR A 38 -7.34 3.06 -3.35
N ARG A 39 -7.38 2.41 -2.19
CA ARG A 39 -6.82 2.98 -0.95
C ARG A 39 -5.36 2.60 -0.79
N ILE A 40 -4.55 3.56 -0.35
CA ILE A 40 -3.15 3.39 0.01
C ILE A 40 -3.02 3.80 1.47
N TRP A 41 -2.40 2.94 2.27
CA TRP A 41 -2.04 3.24 3.65
C TRP A 41 -0.55 3.55 3.73
N GLN A 42 -0.21 4.60 4.46
CA GLN A 42 1.16 5.02 4.71
C GLN A 42 1.29 5.43 6.17
N ALA A 43 2.39 5.02 6.80
CA ALA A 43 2.71 5.41 8.16
C ALA A 43 4.22 5.63 8.30
N GLN A 44 4.58 6.55 9.19
CA GLN A 44 5.94 6.66 9.72
C GLN A 44 6.05 5.78 10.96
N LEU A 45 7.18 5.09 11.10
CA LEU A 45 7.45 4.19 12.22
C LEU A 45 8.60 4.74 13.07
N ASP A 46 8.52 6.01 13.46
CA ASP A 46 9.56 6.72 14.22
C ASP A 46 10.05 5.99 15.48
N PRO A 47 9.18 5.31 16.26
CA PRO A 47 9.64 4.51 17.40
C PRO A 47 10.61 3.37 17.03
N LEU A 48 10.68 2.98 15.76
CA LEU A 48 11.61 1.96 15.27
C LEU A 48 12.95 2.52 14.79
N VAL A 49 13.14 3.85 14.75
CA VAL A 49 14.40 4.49 14.35
C VAL A 49 15.62 3.93 15.10
N PRO A 50 15.58 3.68 16.42
CA PRO A 50 16.72 3.12 17.15
C PRO A 50 17.17 1.72 16.67
N TYR A 51 16.34 1.00 15.91
CA TYR A 51 16.65 -0.34 15.41
C TYR A 51 17.30 -0.35 14.02
N LEU A 52 17.19 0.75 13.26
CA LEU A 52 17.56 0.79 11.84
C LEU A 52 19.02 0.43 11.60
N ASP A 53 19.94 1.03 12.36
CA ASP A 53 21.40 0.78 12.19
C ASP A 53 21.75 -0.69 12.42
N ARG A 54 21.11 -1.34 13.38
CA ARG A 54 21.31 -2.77 13.65
C ARG A 54 20.73 -3.61 12.51
N TRP A 55 19.52 -3.32 12.06
CA TRP A 55 18.90 -4.04 10.96
C TRP A 55 19.68 -3.89 9.65
N VAL A 56 20.25 -2.71 9.36
CA VAL A 56 21.14 -2.54 8.19
C VAL A 56 22.33 -3.49 8.28
N LYS A 57 22.98 -3.59 9.45
CA LYS A 57 24.10 -4.53 9.66
C LYS A 57 23.65 -5.99 9.51
N ASP A 58 22.51 -6.36 10.08
CA ASP A 58 21.95 -7.71 9.98
C ASP A 58 21.66 -8.07 8.52
N VAL A 59 21.03 -7.17 7.76
CA VAL A 59 20.73 -7.37 6.32
C VAL A 59 22.01 -7.51 5.48
N LEU A 60 23.01 -6.67 5.73
CA LEU A 60 24.29 -6.76 5.01
C LEU A 60 25.02 -8.07 5.34
N ALA A 61 24.96 -8.53 6.59
CA ALA A 61 25.50 -9.84 6.98
C ALA A 61 24.75 -10.99 6.31
N MET A 62 23.42 -10.91 6.17
CA MET A 62 22.63 -11.90 5.42
C MET A 62 23.06 -11.98 3.95
N ARG A 63 23.23 -10.84 3.28
CA ARG A 63 23.73 -10.80 1.89
C ARG A 63 25.15 -11.37 1.80
N ALA A 64 26.03 -11.05 2.75
CA ALA A 64 27.39 -11.58 2.76
C ALA A 64 27.42 -13.11 2.95
N ALA A 65 26.54 -13.66 3.79
CA ALA A 65 26.44 -15.09 4.05
C ALA A 65 25.80 -15.88 2.89
N ALA A 66 24.88 -15.26 2.15
CA ALA A 66 24.20 -15.86 1.01
C ALA A 66 24.13 -14.86 -0.16
N PRO A 67 25.23 -14.67 -0.91
CA PRO A 67 25.35 -13.60 -1.91
C PRO A 67 24.50 -13.81 -3.16
N GLU A 68 24.09 -15.05 -3.43
CA GLU A 68 23.24 -15.37 -4.58
C GLU A 68 21.81 -14.86 -4.34
N PRO A 69 21.27 -14.02 -5.25
CA PRO A 69 19.91 -13.53 -5.12
C PRO A 69 18.89 -14.65 -5.34
N ALA A 70 17.78 -14.61 -4.62
CA ALA A 70 16.66 -15.52 -4.86
C ALA A 70 15.97 -15.29 -6.22
N GLY A 71 16.28 -14.20 -6.91
CA GLY A 71 15.73 -13.85 -8.23
C GLY A 71 14.38 -13.16 -8.13
N ARG A 72 13.41 -13.57 -8.96
CA ARG A 72 12.05 -12.97 -9.05
C ARG A 72 12.04 -11.59 -9.71
N THR A 73 11.62 -10.56 -8.98
CA THR A 73 11.33 -9.23 -9.52
C THR A 73 12.52 -8.27 -9.48
N VAL A 74 13.48 -8.54 -8.59
CA VAL A 74 14.70 -7.74 -8.44
C VAL A 74 15.58 -7.86 -9.69
N ARG A 75 16.11 -6.72 -10.14
CA ARG A 75 17.12 -6.57 -11.19
C ARG A 75 18.25 -5.74 -10.62
N GLN A 76 19.50 -6.15 -10.89
CA GLN A 76 20.72 -5.52 -10.38
C GLN A 76 20.64 -5.27 -8.85
N GLY A 77 20.55 -6.36 -8.10
CA GLY A 77 20.42 -6.32 -6.65
C GLY A 77 20.34 -7.72 -6.05
N TRP A 78 19.91 -7.76 -4.79
CA TRP A 78 19.85 -8.96 -3.99
C TRP A 78 18.53 -9.06 -3.23
N ASN A 79 18.04 -10.28 -3.02
CA ASN A 79 16.92 -10.56 -2.15
C ASN A 79 17.07 -11.90 -1.44
N THR A 80 16.45 -11.98 -0.26
CA THR A 80 16.47 -13.23 0.52
C THR A 80 15.70 -14.34 -0.18
N VAL A 81 16.23 -15.56 -0.04
CA VAL A 81 15.47 -16.79 -0.35
C VAL A 81 14.39 -17.02 0.71
N ASP A 82 14.72 -16.71 1.97
CA ASP A 82 13.78 -16.71 3.10
C ASP A 82 12.61 -15.76 2.84
N MET A 83 11.40 -16.30 2.99
CA MET A 83 10.12 -15.62 2.81
C MET A 83 9.39 -15.39 4.15
N ALA A 84 10.09 -15.58 5.27
CA ALA A 84 9.62 -15.36 6.64
C ALA A 84 10.61 -14.51 7.46
N VAL A 85 11.32 -13.56 6.83
CA VAL A 85 12.35 -12.74 7.50
C VAL A 85 11.84 -12.06 8.78
N LEU A 86 10.60 -11.57 8.78
CA LEU A 86 10.02 -10.91 9.96
C LEU A 86 9.79 -11.85 11.14
N GLU A 87 9.76 -13.17 10.94
CA GLU A 87 9.68 -14.15 12.03
C GLU A 87 11.01 -14.31 12.78
N GLN A 88 12.12 -13.79 12.23
CA GLN A 88 13.40 -13.80 12.94
C GLN A 88 13.37 -12.84 14.14
N PRO A 89 13.94 -13.23 15.31
CA PRO A 89 13.84 -12.43 16.54
C PRO A 89 14.34 -10.99 16.42
N SER A 90 15.34 -10.73 15.58
CA SER A 90 15.88 -9.39 15.35
C SER A 90 14.83 -8.42 14.81
N PHE A 91 13.84 -8.90 14.03
CA PHE A 91 12.81 -8.09 13.40
C PHE A 91 11.47 -8.10 14.13
N ALA A 92 11.39 -8.67 15.35
CA ALA A 92 10.14 -8.81 16.09
C ALA A 92 9.40 -7.48 16.30
N ALA A 93 10.12 -6.38 16.56
CA ALA A 93 9.53 -5.05 16.70
C ALA A 93 8.86 -4.56 15.40
N LEU A 94 9.54 -4.75 14.25
CA LEU A 94 8.98 -4.42 12.94
C LEU A 94 7.79 -5.32 12.60
N ARG A 95 7.88 -6.62 12.88
CA ARG A 95 6.79 -7.57 12.69
C ARG A 95 5.54 -7.13 13.46
N HIS A 96 5.68 -6.73 14.72
CA HIS A 96 4.56 -6.27 15.53
C HIS A 96 3.90 -5.03 14.92
N ALA A 97 4.69 -4.02 14.52
CA ALA A 97 4.19 -2.82 13.87
C ALA A 97 3.45 -3.11 12.55
N ILE A 98 4.03 -3.95 11.68
CA ILE A 98 3.41 -4.34 10.40
C ILE A 98 2.12 -5.12 10.64
N ARG A 99 2.08 -6.06 11.59
CA ARG A 99 0.84 -6.79 11.92
C ARG A 99 -0.26 -5.85 12.40
N ALA A 100 0.06 -4.88 13.26
CA ALA A 100 -0.92 -3.89 13.72
C ALA A 100 -1.44 -3.02 12.55
N ALA A 101 -0.55 -2.55 11.67
CA ALA A 101 -0.94 -1.79 10.49
C ALA A 101 -1.84 -2.60 9.53
N CYS A 102 -1.50 -3.86 9.26
CA CYS A 102 -2.33 -4.75 8.46
C CYS A 102 -3.70 -4.98 9.11
N ALA A 103 -3.77 -5.22 10.42
CA ALA A 103 -5.04 -5.38 11.13
C ALA A 103 -5.93 -4.13 11.00
N SER A 104 -5.35 -2.93 11.14
CA SER A 104 -6.08 -1.67 10.92
C SER A 104 -6.62 -1.54 9.50
N ALA A 105 -5.77 -1.79 8.49
CA ALA A 105 -6.17 -1.71 7.08
C ALA A 105 -7.27 -2.73 6.75
N LEU A 106 -7.16 -3.97 7.27
CA LEU A 106 -8.19 -4.99 7.12
C LEU A 106 -9.50 -4.58 7.80
N GLY A 107 -9.43 -3.94 8.97
CA GLY A 107 -10.60 -3.36 9.65
C GLY A 107 -11.33 -2.34 8.78
N GLU A 108 -10.59 -1.37 8.20
CA GLU A 108 -11.14 -0.38 7.27
C GLU A 108 -11.73 -1.01 5.99
N MET A 109 -11.21 -2.16 5.56
CA MET A 109 -11.73 -2.94 4.43
C MET A 109 -12.96 -3.78 4.79
N GLY A 110 -13.41 -3.80 6.04
CA GLY A 110 -14.48 -4.67 6.53
C GLY A 110 -14.07 -6.15 6.62
N GLN A 111 -12.77 -6.41 6.75
CA GLN A 111 -12.13 -7.73 6.81
C GLN A 111 -11.41 -7.98 8.14
N GLY A 112 -11.70 -7.20 9.19
CA GLY A 112 -10.99 -7.24 10.47
C GLY A 112 -11.07 -8.56 11.24
N GLU A 113 -12.12 -9.36 11.03
CA GLU A 113 -12.32 -10.67 11.68
C GLU A 113 -11.49 -11.80 11.06
N ARG A 114 -10.77 -11.54 9.95
CA ARG A 114 -9.99 -12.56 9.26
C ARG A 114 -8.64 -12.76 9.93
N GLU A 115 -8.33 -14.02 10.24
CA GLU A 115 -6.96 -14.39 10.54
C GLU A 115 -6.05 -14.19 9.32
N PHE A 116 -4.83 -13.75 9.57
CA PHE A 116 -3.82 -13.55 8.53
C PHE A 116 -2.40 -13.82 9.04
N TYR A 117 -1.57 -14.32 8.13
CA TYR A 117 -0.13 -14.47 8.30
C TYR A 117 0.62 -13.46 7.45
N LEU A 118 1.90 -13.23 7.78
CA LEU A 118 2.78 -12.38 6.99
C LEU A 118 3.74 -13.25 6.19
N GLN A 119 3.90 -12.94 4.90
CA GLN A 119 5.02 -13.37 4.10
C GLN A 119 5.96 -12.19 3.92
N SER A 120 7.27 -12.37 4.12
CA SER A 120 8.22 -11.26 4.15
C SER A 120 9.62 -11.65 3.70
N TRP A 121 10.24 -10.78 2.92
CA TRP A 121 11.59 -10.94 2.41
C TRP A 121 12.26 -9.57 2.32
N ILE A 122 13.59 -9.54 2.19
CA ILE A 122 14.35 -8.32 2.00
C ILE A 122 14.67 -8.14 0.52
N ASN A 123 14.59 -6.90 0.04
CA ASN A 123 15.18 -6.49 -1.23
C ASN A 123 16.26 -5.45 -0.97
N LEU A 124 17.40 -5.59 -1.65
CA LEU A 124 18.48 -4.62 -1.70
C LEU A 124 18.79 -4.34 -3.17
N HIS A 125 18.76 -3.06 -3.56
CA HIS A 125 19.09 -2.65 -4.93
C HIS A 125 20.52 -2.11 -4.98
N ASP A 126 21.32 -2.64 -5.89
CA ASP A 126 22.61 -2.03 -6.21
C ASP A 126 22.36 -0.82 -7.15
N ARG A 127 23.42 -0.09 -7.52
CA ARG A 127 23.30 1.08 -8.40
C ARG A 127 22.62 0.70 -9.72
N GLY A 128 21.51 1.35 -10.04
CA GLY A 128 20.70 1.08 -11.23
C GLY A 128 19.67 -0.05 -11.04
N GLY A 129 19.65 -0.70 -9.87
CA GLY A 129 18.73 -1.76 -9.54
C GLY A 129 17.30 -1.30 -9.30
N PHE A 130 16.37 -2.21 -9.57
CA PHE A 130 14.93 -1.96 -9.48
C PHE A 130 14.15 -3.27 -9.34
N ASN A 131 12.86 -3.15 -9.02
CA ASN A 131 11.89 -4.23 -9.25
C ASN A 131 11.07 -3.90 -10.50
N PHE A 132 10.90 -4.85 -11.41
CA PHE A 132 9.99 -4.63 -12.55
C PHE A 132 8.53 -4.58 -12.08
N LEU A 133 7.63 -4.01 -12.90
CA LEU A 133 6.21 -3.90 -12.58
C LEU A 133 5.55 -5.28 -12.39
N HIS A 134 4.96 -5.54 -11.22
CA HIS A 134 4.33 -6.82 -10.90
C HIS A 134 3.20 -6.65 -9.89
N MET A 135 2.50 -7.75 -9.61
CA MET A 135 1.47 -7.86 -8.57
C MET A 135 1.78 -9.05 -7.65
N HIS A 136 1.17 -9.06 -6.46
CA HIS A 136 1.29 -10.14 -5.49
C HIS A 136 0.04 -11.01 -5.49
N GLU A 137 0.09 -12.14 -6.21
CA GLU A 137 -1.00 -13.11 -6.26
C GLU A 137 -1.24 -13.76 -4.90
N GLY A 138 -2.50 -14.08 -4.59
CA GLY A 138 -2.88 -14.74 -3.34
C GLY A 138 -2.78 -13.86 -2.07
N SER A 139 -2.46 -12.57 -2.21
CA SER A 139 -2.31 -11.63 -1.09
C SER A 139 -3.43 -10.59 -1.11
N LEU A 140 -4.04 -10.33 0.06
CA LEU A 140 -5.07 -9.29 0.20
C LEU A 140 -4.44 -7.90 0.39
N LEU A 141 -3.29 -7.85 1.06
CA LEU A 141 -2.48 -6.66 1.26
C LEU A 141 -1.03 -6.98 0.88
N SER A 142 -0.36 -6.00 0.30
CA SER A 142 1.09 -6.02 0.08
C SER A 142 1.66 -4.65 0.46
N GLY A 143 2.92 -4.60 0.85
CA GLY A 143 3.54 -3.38 1.33
C GLY A 143 5.05 -3.49 1.35
N SER A 144 5.71 -2.37 1.65
CA SER A 144 7.16 -2.31 1.78
C SER A 144 7.53 -1.37 2.91
N PHE A 145 8.51 -1.80 3.71
CA PHE A 145 9.16 -0.96 4.71
C PHE A 145 10.54 -0.58 4.20
N TYR A 146 10.84 0.72 4.19
CA TYR A 146 12.13 1.22 3.74
C TYR A 146 13.10 1.32 4.90
N LEU A 147 14.07 0.41 4.93
CA LEU A 147 15.12 0.38 5.95
C LEU A 147 16.19 1.46 5.72
N GLN A 148 16.62 1.63 4.46
CA GLN A 148 17.60 2.64 4.07
C GLN A 148 17.28 3.13 2.66
N VAL A 149 17.33 4.45 2.46
CA VAL A 149 17.03 5.09 1.16
C VAL A 149 18.11 6.14 0.87
N PRO A 150 19.21 5.76 0.18
CA PRO A 150 20.26 6.71 -0.19
C PRO A 150 19.75 7.86 -1.08
N PRO A 151 20.41 9.02 -1.08
CA PRO A 151 20.12 10.08 -2.03
C PRO A 151 20.19 9.57 -3.48
N GLY A 152 19.17 9.90 -4.29
CA GLY A 152 19.06 9.45 -5.67
C GLY A 152 18.38 8.09 -5.87
N SER A 153 17.86 7.46 -4.81
CA SER A 153 17.00 6.27 -4.94
C SER A 153 15.72 6.56 -5.74
N GLY A 154 15.23 5.52 -6.43
CA GLY A 154 13.99 5.58 -7.20
C GLY A 154 12.73 5.69 -6.33
N GLN A 155 11.59 5.88 -6.98
CA GLN A 155 10.27 6.06 -6.34
C GLN A 155 9.52 4.72 -6.23
N PHE A 156 8.63 4.62 -5.24
CA PHE A 156 7.59 3.58 -5.23
C PHE A 156 6.46 4.03 -6.17
N VAL A 157 6.22 3.29 -7.25
CA VAL A 157 5.26 3.69 -8.29
C VAL A 157 4.10 2.71 -8.38
N PHE A 158 2.88 3.22 -8.18
CA PHE A 158 1.65 2.48 -8.46
C PHE A 158 1.18 2.74 -9.89
N ARG A 159 0.52 1.74 -10.50
CA ARG A 159 -0.20 1.90 -11.76
C ARG A 159 -1.69 1.84 -11.50
N ASP A 160 -2.44 2.67 -12.21
CA ASP A 160 -3.90 2.66 -12.17
C ASP A 160 -4.42 1.26 -12.52
N PRO A 161 -5.30 0.65 -11.69
CA PRO A 161 -5.83 -0.69 -11.97
C PRO A 161 -6.94 -0.69 -13.05
N ARG A 162 -7.53 0.45 -13.39
CA ARG A 162 -8.70 0.56 -14.29
C ARG A 162 -8.44 0.16 -15.75
N PRO A 163 -7.25 0.39 -16.34
CA PRO A 163 -6.95 -0.11 -17.68
C PRO A 163 -6.96 -1.63 -17.85
N GLY A 164 -7.21 -2.42 -16.78
CA GLY A 164 -7.21 -3.88 -16.83
C GLY A 164 -5.79 -4.46 -16.72
N VAL A 165 -5.70 -5.78 -16.50
CA VAL A 165 -4.43 -6.49 -16.22
C VAL A 165 -3.50 -6.41 -17.44
N LEU A 166 -2.37 -5.70 -17.31
CA LEU A 166 -1.36 -5.65 -18.37
C LEU A 166 -0.45 -6.89 -18.37
N HIS A 167 -0.19 -7.55 -17.22
CA HIS A 167 0.61 -8.79 -17.14
C HIS A 167 0.22 -9.66 -15.94
N GLY A 168 -0.74 -10.57 -16.12
CA GLY A 168 -0.82 -11.78 -15.29
C GLY A 168 0.10 -12.80 -15.94
N PHE A 169 1.26 -13.08 -15.34
CA PHE A 169 2.04 -14.22 -15.79
C PHE A 169 1.27 -15.47 -15.39
N VAL A 170 0.62 -16.09 -16.37
CA VAL A 170 0.20 -17.49 -16.26
C VAL A 170 1.46 -18.28 -15.97
N LYS A 171 1.51 -18.88 -14.78
CA LYS A 171 2.53 -19.84 -14.40
C LYS A 171 2.33 -21.16 -15.16
#